data_AF-A0A6P0SIS4-F1
#
_entry.id   AF-A0A6P0SIS4-F1
#
_cell.length_a   1.000
_cell.length_b   1.000
_cell.length_c   1.000
_cell.angle_alpha   90.00
_cell.angle_beta   90.00
_cell.angle_gamma   90.00
#
_symmetry.space_group_name_H-M   'P 1'
#
loop_
_entity.id
_entity.type
_entity.pdbx_description
1 polymer ?
#
loop_
_entity_poly.entity_id
_entity_poly.type
_entity_poly.pdbx_seq_one_letter_code
_entity_poly.pdbx_strand_id
1 'polypeptide(L)' 'MNSIAPAVYIIGAGPGAPDLLTVKALKILQKADVIIVADSLVPKQMLESVRADAEIIR' A
#
# COMPACT_ATOMS: atom_id res chain seq x y z
N MET A 1 -16.58 -11.69 7.18
CA MET A 1 -15.24 -11.10 6.98
C MET A 1 -14.70 -11.64 5.66
N ASN A 2 -14.64 -10.82 4.60
CA ASN A 2 -14.07 -11.28 3.33
C ASN A 2 -12.55 -11.33 3.47
N SER A 3 -12.04 -12.52 3.79
CA SER A 3 -10.62 -12.85 3.69
C SER A 3 -10.19 -12.65 2.24
N ILE A 4 -9.18 -11.82 2.00
CA ILE A 4 -8.55 -11.73 0.68
C ILE A 4 -7.72 -13.00 0.54
N ALA A 5 -7.95 -13.79 -0.52
CA ALA A 5 -7.08 -14.92 -0.80
C ALA A 5 -5.63 -14.42 -0.94
N PRO A 6 -4.62 -15.18 -0.47
CA PRO A 6 -3.22 -14.79 -0.62
C PRO A 6 -2.91 -14.43 -2.08
N ALA A 7 -2.42 -13.22 -2.31
CA ALA A 7 -2.18 -12.68 -3.65
C ALA A 7 -1.12 -11.58 -3.62
N VAL A 8 -0.49 -11.35 -4.77
CA VAL A 8 0.43 -10.22 -5.00
C VAL A 8 -0.29 -9.17 -5.83
N TYR A 9 -0.28 -7.92 -5.34
CA TYR A 9 -0.85 -6.77 -6.04
C TYR A 9 0.26 -5.81 -6.47
N ILE A 10 0.39 -5.59 -7.77
CA ILE A 10 1.22 -4.51 -8.31
C ILE A 10 0.37 -3.24 -8.34
N ILE A 11 0.78 -2.25 -7.56
CA ILE A 11 0.04 -1.00 -7.37
C ILE A 11 0.87 0.16 -7.91
N GLY A 12 0.27 0.97 -8.77
CA GLY A 12 0.83 2.27 -9.11
C GLY A 12 0.62 3.24 -7.95
N ALA A 13 1.71 3.81 -7.42
CA ALA A 13 1.68 4.79 -6.34
C ALA A 13 1.22 6.19 -6.78
N GLY A 14 1.00 6.41 -8.09
CA GLY A 14 0.74 7.73 -8.64
C GLY A 14 1.97 8.65 -8.56
N PRO A 15 1.80 9.98 -8.69
CA PRO A 15 2.90 10.93 -8.75
C PRO A 15 3.42 11.38 -7.37
N GLY A 16 2.87 10.85 -6.27
CA GLY A 16 3.43 11.04 -4.92
C GLY A 16 2.47 11.61 -3.86
N ALA A 17 1.31 12.16 -4.26
CA ALA A 17 0.31 12.63 -3.28
C ALA A 17 -0.63 11.47 -2.87
N PRO A 18 -0.90 11.26 -1.55
CA PRO A 18 -1.74 10.15 -1.08
C PRO A 18 -3.17 10.10 -1.63
N ASP A 19 -3.76 11.26 -1.89
CA ASP A 19 -5.10 11.42 -2.46
C ASP A 19 -5.19 11.04 -3.95
N LEU A 20 -4.03 10.86 -4.60
CA LEU A 20 -3.95 10.38 -5.98
C LEU A 20 -3.85 8.84 -6.08
N LEU A 21 -3.85 8.13 -4.94
CA LEU A 21 -4.07 6.69 -4.94
C LEU A 21 -5.49 6.38 -5.43
N THR A 22 -5.62 5.33 -6.23
CA THR A 22 -6.95 4.79 -6.49
C THR A 22 -7.57 4.26 -5.18
N VAL A 23 -8.89 4.39 -5.05
CA VAL A 23 -9.64 3.85 -3.89
C VAL A 23 -9.37 2.35 -3.69
N LYS A 24 -9.13 1.60 -4.78
CA LYS A 24 -8.81 0.16 -4.71
C LYS A 24 -7.41 -0.07 -4.11
N ALA A 25 -6.42 0.71 -4.53
CA ALA A 25 -5.06 0.62 -4.00
C ALA A 25 -5.02 0.88 -2.49
N LEU A 26 -5.67 1.96 -2.04
CA LEU A 26 -5.77 2.30 -0.62
C LEU A 26 -6.39 1.16 0.21
N LYS A 27 -7.49 0.56 -0.27
CA LYS A 27 -8.16 -0.57 0.39
C LYS A 27 -7.30 -1.83 0.47
N ILE A 28 -6.41 -2.04 -0.50
CA ILE A 28 -5.45 -3.17 -0.48
C ILE A 28 -4.34 -2.86 0.53
N LEU A 29 -3.75 -1.67 0.48
CA LEU A 29 -2.69 -1.23 1.41
C LEU A 29 -3.15 -1.27 2.88
N GLN A 30 -4.40 -0.90 3.15
CA GLN A 30 -5.02 -0.99 4.49
C GLN A 30 -5.20 -2.43 5.01
N LYS A 31 -5.02 -3.45 4.17
CA LYS A 31 -5.23 -4.86 4.53
C LYS A 31 -3.98 -5.71 4.34
N ALA A 32 -3.00 -5.23 3.58
CA ALA A 32 -1.78 -5.96 3.26
C ALA A 32 -1.00 -6.28 4.53
N ASP A 33 -0.52 -7.52 4.61
CA ASP A 33 0.37 -7.97 5.68
C ASP A 33 1.84 -7.59 5.39
N VAL A 34 2.22 -7.52 4.10
CA VAL A 34 3.56 -7.15 3.63
C VAL A 34 3.45 -6.12 2.50
N ILE A 35 4.26 -5.06 2.57
CA ILE A 35 4.31 -3.98 1.59
C ILE A 35 5.76 -3.79 1.12
N ILE A 36 5.99 -3.99 -0.18
CA ILE A 36 7.29 -3.75 -0.83
C ILE A 36 7.21 -2.41 -1.56
N VAL A 37 8.14 -1.52 -1.27
CA VAL A 37 8.14 -0.14 -1.78
C VAL A 37 9.32 0.08 -2.71
N ALA A 38 9.09 0.71 -3.86
CA ALA A 38 10.17 1.18 -4.72
C ALA A 38 10.74 2.50 -4.16
N ASP A 39 11.73 2.38 -3.26
CA ASP A 39 12.23 3.40 -2.35
C ASP A 39 12.05 4.87 -2.78
N SER A 40 12.94 5.41 -3.62
CA SER A 40 12.99 6.85 -3.96
C SER A 40 11.76 7.39 -4.69
N LEU A 41 10.83 6.53 -5.11
CA LEU A 41 9.65 6.91 -5.90
C LEU A 41 8.37 7.02 -5.05
N VAL A 42 8.37 6.55 -3.80
CA VAL A 42 7.16 6.52 -2.96
C VAL A 42 7.36 7.30 -1.67
N PRO A 43 6.70 8.47 -1.52
CA PRO A 43 6.75 9.26 -0.30
C PRO A 43 6.23 8.49 0.91
N LYS A 44 6.83 8.73 2.10
CA LYS A 44 6.42 8.05 3.35
C LYS A 44 4.94 8.25 3.70
N GLN A 45 4.39 9.41 3.34
CA GLN A 45 2.99 9.79 3.59
C GLN A 45 1.99 8.80 2.96
N MET A 46 2.39 8.13 1.88
CA MET A 46 1.59 7.10 1.20
C MET A 46 1.30 5.88 2.08
N LEU A 47 2.11 5.69 3.13
CA LEU A 47 2.03 4.53 4.02
C LEU A 47 1.35 4.87 5.35
N GLU A 48 0.88 6.10 5.57
CA GLU A 48 0.28 6.51 6.86
C GLU A 48 -1.02 5.76 7.19
N SER A 49 -1.73 5.27 6.16
CA SER A 49 -2.99 4.54 6.30
C SER A 49 -2.82 3.01 6.34
N VAL A 50 -1.59 2.49 6.34
CA VAL A 50 -1.35 1.05 6.40
C VAL A 50 -1.54 0.53 7.83
N ARG A 51 -1.74 -0.77 7.98
CA ARG A 51 -1.85 -1.37 9.32
C ARG A 51 -0.54 -1.20 10.08
N ALA A 52 -0.64 -0.95 11.39
CA ALA A 52 0.53 -0.79 12.26
C ALA A 52 1.38 -2.06 12.38
N ASP A 53 0.81 -3.24 12.11
CA ASP A 53 1.47 -4.55 12.16
C ASP A 53 1.91 -5.06 10.77
N ALA A 54 1.76 -4.27 9.71
CA ALA A 54 2.24 -4.64 8.38
C ALA A 54 3.76 -4.53 8.30
N GLU A 55 4.40 -5.52 7.68
CA GLU A 55 5.83 -5.48 7.39
C GLU A 55 6.10 -4.58 6.17
N ILE A 56 7.02 -3.63 6.30
CA ILE A 56 7.38 -2.71 5.23
C ILE A 56 8.82 -2.98 4.81
N ILE A 57 9.00 -3.36 3.54
CA ILE A 57 10.29 -3.61 2.91
C ILE A 57 10.57 -2.46 1.94
N ARG A 58 11.74 -1.85 2.05
CA ARG A 58 12.17 -0.70 1.25
C ARG A 58 13.37 -1.04 0.38
#